data_AF-F2UZP6-F1
#
_entry.id   AF-F2UZP6-F1
#
_cell.length_a   1.000
_cell.length_b   1.000
_cell.length_c   1.000
_cell.angle_alpha   90.00
_cell.angle_beta   90.00
_cell.angle_gamma   90.00
#
_symmetry.space_group_name_H-M   'P 1'
#
loop_
_entity.id
_entity.type
_entity.pdbx_description
1 polymer ?
#
loop_
_entity_poly.entity_id
_entity_poly.type
_entity_poly.pdbx_seq_one_letter_code
_entity_poly.pdbx_strand_id
1 'polypeptide(L)'
;MSAQTSLAAQPASPVLPNIPVRPPTTTPPPVPAPTAAPAVPRLYGPPGWTVRIGLWRLLEPWLDTPRCLPGESPLRLDARGAPESDYVPFRGMDAATAADLLSRLPAAALSDRQNLAPSLKTMLTACAGADGQVRLCGYGIGPQREDERLSAEALWVADTDLQGYEVLVEHSRDCQCSALWERVRDRYELDAGCIPDDIVRTRPEWAGGAVGWWMWWD
;
A
#
# COMPACT_ATOMS: atom_id res chain seq x y z
N MET A 1 -14.29 -70.06 45.38
CA MET A 1 -14.63 -70.97 44.26
C MET A 1 -16.06 -70.68 43.81
N SER A 2 -16.26 -70.75 42.51
CA SER A 2 -17.32 -70.19 41.68
C SER A 2 -18.76 -70.55 42.09
N ALA A 3 -19.66 -69.58 41.97
CA ALA A 3 -21.10 -69.79 42.01
C ALA A 3 -21.62 -70.27 40.64
N GLN A 4 -22.52 -71.24 40.68
CA GLN A 4 -23.19 -71.92 39.58
C GLN A 4 -24.42 -71.16 39.05
N THR A 5 -24.56 -71.16 37.72
CA THR A 5 -25.76 -71.28 36.87
C THR A 5 -27.17 -71.12 37.46
N SER A 6 -28.03 -70.33 36.77
CA SER A 6 -29.16 -70.90 35.99
C SER A 6 -29.86 -69.86 35.11
N LEU A 7 -30.16 -70.28 33.87
CA LEU A 7 -31.02 -69.63 32.89
C LEU A 7 -32.50 -69.69 33.33
N ALA A 8 -33.25 -68.61 33.05
CA ALA A 8 -34.66 -68.71 32.76
C ALA A 8 -34.94 -67.96 31.44
N ALA A 9 -35.35 -68.70 30.43
CA ALA A 9 -35.80 -68.19 29.14
C ALA A 9 -37.25 -67.70 29.22
N GLN A 10 -37.57 -66.66 28.44
CA GLN A 10 -38.88 -66.34 27.80
C GLN A 10 -38.89 -64.88 27.31
N PRO A 11 -39.81 -64.46 26.42
CA PRO A 11 -40.27 -65.06 25.18
C PRO A 11 -40.05 -64.11 23.97
N ALA A 12 -40.22 -64.62 22.75
CA ALA A 12 -40.13 -63.82 21.52
C ALA A 12 -41.19 -62.70 21.50
N SER A 13 -40.75 -61.46 21.22
CA SER A 13 -41.64 -60.31 21.04
C SER A 13 -42.30 -60.33 19.65
N PRO A 14 -43.56 -59.88 19.52
CA PRO A 14 -44.29 -59.88 18.26
C PRO A 14 -43.73 -58.81 17.31
N VAL A 15 -43.61 -59.16 16.03
CA VAL A 15 -43.28 -58.22 14.95
C VAL A 15 -44.47 -57.30 14.72
N LEU A 16 -44.31 -56.01 15.01
CA LEU A 16 -45.28 -54.96 14.65
C LEU A 16 -45.08 -54.53 13.18
N PRO A 17 -46.16 -54.17 12.46
CA PRO A 17 -46.08 -53.74 11.07
C PRO A 17 -45.33 -52.41 10.93
N ASN A 18 -44.42 -52.36 9.96
CA ASN A 18 -43.57 -51.22 9.68
C ASN A 18 -44.39 -50.09 9.01
N ILE A 19 -44.82 -49.10 9.79
CA ILE A 19 -45.47 -47.89 9.28
C ILE A 19 -44.35 -46.93 8.82
N PRO A 20 -44.33 -46.45 7.56
CA PRO A 20 -43.34 -45.48 7.12
C PRO A 20 -43.61 -44.13 7.81
N VAL A 21 -42.76 -43.76 8.76
CA VAL A 21 -42.75 -42.41 9.34
C VAL A 21 -42.15 -41.46 8.31
N ARG A 22 -42.98 -40.60 7.71
CA ARG A 22 -42.52 -39.46 6.91
C ARG A 22 -41.74 -38.50 7.84
N PRO A 23 -40.52 -38.07 7.50
CA PRO A 23 -39.82 -37.07 8.29
C PRO A 23 -40.58 -35.74 8.24
N PRO A 24 -40.64 -34.98 9.35
CA PRO A 24 -41.25 -33.67 9.35
C PRO A 24 -40.46 -32.75 8.41
N THR A 25 -41.13 -32.21 7.40
CA THR A 25 -40.59 -31.19 6.52
C THR A 25 -40.71 -29.84 7.23
N THR A 26 -39.88 -29.63 8.25
CA THR A 26 -39.74 -28.32 8.90
C THR A 26 -38.45 -27.69 8.41
N THR A 27 -38.56 -26.86 7.38
CA THR A 27 -37.48 -25.97 6.94
C THR A 27 -37.12 -25.03 8.10
N PRO A 28 -35.87 -25.01 8.59
CA PRO A 28 -35.47 -24.04 9.59
C PRO A 28 -35.61 -22.61 9.01
N PRO A 29 -35.96 -21.61 9.84
CA PRO A 29 -35.99 -20.22 9.38
C PRO A 29 -34.61 -19.83 8.85
N PRO A 30 -34.53 -18.96 7.83
CA PRO A 30 -33.25 -18.49 7.31
C PRO A 30 -32.44 -17.88 8.46
N VAL A 31 -31.20 -18.35 8.62
CA VAL A 31 -30.22 -17.69 9.48
C VAL A 31 -30.14 -16.24 9.00
N PRO A 32 -30.39 -15.23 9.87
CA PRO A 32 -30.21 -13.85 9.46
C PRO A 32 -28.78 -13.71 8.97
N ALA A 33 -28.62 -13.18 7.75
CA ALA A 33 -27.31 -12.83 7.23
C ALA A 33 -26.56 -12.05 8.32
N PRO A 34 -25.25 -12.32 8.55
CA PRO A 34 -24.50 -11.53 9.51
C PRO A 34 -24.72 -10.06 9.15
N THR A 35 -25.38 -9.34 10.06
CA THR A 35 -25.57 -7.90 9.94
C THR A 35 -24.19 -7.35 9.64
N ALA A 36 -24.02 -6.76 8.44
CA ALA A 36 -22.75 -6.17 8.05
C ALA A 36 -22.35 -5.26 9.21
N ALA A 37 -21.22 -5.59 9.86
CA ALA A 37 -20.66 -4.71 10.86
C ALA A 37 -20.60 -3.31 10.23
N PRO A 38 -21.01 -2.25 10.94
CA PRO A 38 -20.99 -0.91 10.38
C PRO A 38 -19.60 -0.69 9.80
N ALA A 39 -19.54 -0.33 8.51
CA ALA A 39 -18.27 -0.16 7.81
C ALA A 39 -17.46 0.88 8.57
N VAL A 40 -16.42 0.42 9.28
CA VAL A 40 -15.55 1.31 10.04
C VAL A 40 -14.93 2.25 9.01
N PRO A 41 -15.12 3.57 9.13
CA PRO A 41 -14.51 4.50 8.19
C PRO A 41 -13.00 4.32 8.23
N ARG A 42 -12.39 4.00 7.08
CA ARG A 42 -10.92 3.97 6.92
C ARG A 42 -10.46 5.35 6.47
N LEU A 43 -9.16 5.56 6.60
CA LEU A 43 -8.49 6.86 6.43
C LEU A 43 -8.87 7.60 5.14
N TYR A 44 -8.90 6.91 3.98
CA TYR A 44 -9.18 7.53 2.66
C TYR A 44 -10.38 6.96 1.90
N GLY A 45 -11.28 6.25 2.58
CA GLY A 45 -12.50 5.69 1.96
C GLY A 45 -12.84 4.28 2.43
N PRO A 46 -13.59 3.49 1.65
CA PRO A 46 -13.88 2.10 2.03
C PRO A 46 -12.61 1.23 1.98
N PRO A 47 -12.45 0.25 2.89
CA PRO A 47 -11.31 -0.68 2.87
C PRO A 47 -11.10 -1.32 1.49
N GLY A 48 -9.85 -1.52 1.07
CA GLY A 48 -9.51 -2.11 -0.23
C GLY A 48 -9.50 -1.12 -1.39
N TRP A 49 -9.46 0.18 -1.13
CA TRP A 49 -9.46 1.19 -2.19
C TRP A 49 -8.19 1.11 -3.05
N THR A 50 -7.04 0.80 -2.46
CA THR A 50 -5.76 0.62 -3.16
C THR A 50 -5.82 -0.50 -4.20
N VAL A 51 -6.48 -1.61 -3.83
CA VAL A 51 -6.75 -2.73 -4.74
C VAL A 51 -7.69 -2.32 -5.86
N ARG A 52 -8.80 -1.64 -5.53
CA ARG A 52 -9.83 -1.24 -6.51
C ARG A 52 -9.29 -0.29 -7.58
N ILE A 53 -8.39 0.62 -7.22
CA ILE A 53 -7.78 1.55 -8.18
C ILE A 53 -6.64 0.93 -9.00
N GLY A 54 -6.23 -0.30 -8.66
CA GLY A 54 -5.11 -0.99 -9.30
C GLY A 54 -3.73 -0.50 -8.85
N LEU A 55 -3.61 0.09 -7.66
CA LEU A 55 -2.37 0.69 -7.16
C LEU A 55 -1.18 -0.26 -7.26
N TRP A 56 -1.36 -1.50 -6.84
CA TRP A 56 -0.26 -2.46 -6.71
C TRP A 56 0.38 -2.79 -8.06
N ARG A 57 -0.41 -2.89 -9.12
CA ARG A 57 0.12 -3.08 -10.48
C ARG A 57 0.84 -1.85 -11.02
N LEU A 58 0.44 -0.65 -10.58
CA LEU A 58 1.14 0.59 -10.94
C LEU A 58 2.49 0.71 -10.22
N LEU A 59 2.59 0.21 -8.98
CA LEU A 59 3.83 0.25 -8.20
C LEU A 59 4.82 -0.87 -8.53
N GLU A 60 4.36 -1.97 -9.11
CA GLU A 60 5.17 -3.16 -9.43
C GLU A 60 6.51 -2.86 -10.14
N PRO A 61 6.59 -1.95 -11.13
CA PRO A 61 7.86 -1.62 -11.79
C PRO A 61 8.86 -0.86 -10.90
N TRP A 62 8.38 -0.28 -9.81
CA TRP A 62 9.11 0.66 -8.95
C TRP A 62 9.46 0.08 -7.60
N LEU A 63 9.22 -1.22 -7.37
CA LEU A 63 9.42 -1.82 -6.07
C LEU A 63 10.85 -1.70 -5.57
N ASP A 64 10.96 -1.31 -4.32
CA ASP A 64 12.23 -1.22 -3.62
C ASP A 64 12.62 -2.57 -3.00
N THR A 65 12.76 -3.56 -3.87
CA THR A 65 13.05 -4.94 -3.51
C THR A 65 14.29 -5.44 -4.24
N PRO A 66 15.01 -6.43 -3.68
CA PRO A 66 16.12 -7.06 -4.37
C PRO A 66 15.71 -7.57 -5.76
N ARG A 67 16.63 -7.48 -6.72
CA ARG A 67 16.41 -7.90 -8.11
C ARG A 67 15.90 -9.34 -8.15
N CYS A 68 14.72 -9.55 -8.71
CA CYS A 68 14.13 -10.86 -8.93
C CYS A 68 14.67 -11.50 -10.23
N LEU A 69 14.53 -12.83 -10.36
CA LEU A 69 14.85 -13.53 -11.60
C LEU A 69 13.86 -13.17 -12.72
N PRO A 70 14.23 -13.32 -14.01
CA PRO A 70 13.31 -13.09 -15.11
C PRO A 70 12.02 -13.90 -14.98
N GLY A 71 10.86 -13.24 -14.99
CA GLY A 71 9.54 -13.87 -14.85
C GLY A 71 9.03 -13.96 -13.41
N GLU A 72 9.83 -13.57 -12.42
CA GLU A 72 9.38 -13.42 -11.03
C GLU A 72 9.01 -11.96 -10.75
N SER A 73 7.82 -11.75 -10.18
CA SER A 73 7.46 -10.45 -9.63
C SER A 73 7.88 -10.39 -8.16
N PRO A 74 8.57 -9.32 -7.74
CA PRO A 74 8.78 -9.07 -6.31
C PRO A 74 7.45 -8.80 -5.58
N LEU A 75 6.43 -8.38 -6.32
CA LEU A 75 5.10 -8.12 -5.78
C LEU A 75 4.27 -9.41 -5.75
N ARG A 76 4.05 -9.96 -4.56
CA ARG A 76 3.11 -11.06 -4.39
C ARG A 76 1.74 -10.51 -4.05
N LEU A 77 0.73 -10.90 -4.82
CA LEU A 77 -0.65 -10.50 -4.63
C LEU A 77 -1.52 -11.70 -4.24
N ASP A 78 -2.44 -11.50 -3.31
CA ASP A 78 -3.46 -12.50 -2.95
C ASP A 78 -4.53 -12.63 -4.06
N ALA A 79 -5.47 -13.57 -3.88
CA ALA A 79 -6.55 -13.82 -4.83
C ALA A 79 -7.47 -12.59 -5.07
N ARG A 80 -7.43 -11.57 -4.20
CA ARG A 80 -8.18 -10.33 -4.33
C ARG A 80 -7.34 -9.21 -4.94
N GLY A 81 -6.05 -9.44 -5.20
CA GLY A 81 -5.12 -8.44 -5.73
C GLY A 81 -4.51 -7.53 -4.67
N ALA A 82 -4.62 -7.86 -3.37
CA ALA A 82 -3.91 -7.16 -2.31
C ALA A 82 -2.48 -7.70 -2.17
N PRO A 83 -1.48 -6.87 -1.84
CA PRO A 83 -0.12 -7.33 -1.61
C PRO A 83 -0.07 -8.27 -0.42
N GLU A 84 0.72 -9.33 -0.45
CA GLU A 84 0.88 -10.22 0.71
C GLU A 84 1.54 -9.49 1.90
N SER A 85 2.46 -8.57 1.61
CA SER A 85 3.01 -7.63 2.59
C SER A 85 2.11 -6.41 2.71
N ASP A 86 1.85 -5.96 3.95
CA ASP A 86 1.05 -4.77 4.21
C ASP A 86 1.82 -3.46 4.00
N TYR A 87 3.14 -3.52 3.78
CA TYR A 87 4.04 -2.40 3.52
C TYR A 87 4.85 -2.68 2.25
N VAL A 88 4.63 -1.88 1.21
CA VAL A 88 5.26 -2.07 -0.11
C VAL A 88 6.04 -0.81 -0.47
N PRO A 89 7.38 -0.80 -0.26
CA PRO A 89 8.20 0.35 -0.61
C PRO A 89 8.42 0.43 -2.12
N PHE A 90 8.53 1.65 -2.64
CA PHE A 90 8.86 1.93 -4.02
C PHE A 90 9.91 3.04 -4.12
N ARG A 91 10.75 2.96 -5.16
CA ARG A 91 11.75 3.98 -5.47
C ARG A 91 11.79 4.33 -6.96
N GLY A 92 12.01 5.61 -7.24
CA GLY A 92 12.27 6.11 -8.58
C GLY A 92 11.04 6.15 -9.50
N MET A 93 9.83 6.19 -8.94
CA MET A 93 8.58 6.23 -9.68
C MET A 93 8.56 7.42 -10.64
N ASP A 94 8.12 7.16 -11.87
CA ASP A 94 8.22 8.09 -12.99
C ASP A 94 6.97 8.94 -13.24
N ALA A 95 7.10 9.86 -14.19
CA ALA A 95 6.07 10.80 -14.61
C ALA A 95 4.79 10.12 -15.10
N ALA A 96 4.90 9.03 -15.86
CA ALA A 96 3.75 8.31 -16.40
C ALA A 96 2.91 7.68 -15.29
N THR A 97 3.57 7.01 -14.35
CA THR A 97 2.91 6.41 -13.19
C THR A 97 2.30 7.50 -12.28
N ALA A 98 3.01 8.61 -12.09
CA ALA A 98 2.51 9.73 -11.30
C ALA A 98 1.23 10.36 -11.90
N ALA A 99 1.19 10.55 -13.22
CA ALA A 99 0.01 11.03 -13.94
C ALA A 99 -1.18 10.07 -13.81
N ASP A 100 -0.93 8.76 -13.93
CA ASP A 100 -1.96 7.74 -13.75
C ASP A 100 -2.54 7.76 -12.34
N LEU A 101 -1.69 7.89 -11.31
CA LEU A 101 -2.10 7.97 -9.92
C LEU A 101 -2.92 9.23 -9.62
N LEU A 102 -2.56 10.40 -10.17
CA LEU A 102 -3.35 11.64 -10.03
C LEU A 102 -4.80 11.46 -10.48
N SER A 103 -5.04 10.66 -11.52
CA SER A 103 -6.38 10.43 -12.06
C SER A 103 -7.22 9.41 -11.26
N ARG A 104 -6.57 8.59 -10.43
CA ARG A 104 -7.19 7.42 -9.77
C ARG A 104 -7.33 7.58 -8.25
N LEU A 105 -6.45 8.35 -7.62
CA LEU A 105 -6.38 8.45 -6.17
C LEU A 105 -7.62 9.17 -5.58
N PRO A 106 -8.11 8.74 -4.42
CA PRO A 106 -9.11 9.50 -3.67
C PRO A 106 -8.62 10.91 -3.36
N ALA A 107 -9.50 11.91 -3.43
CA ALA A 107 -9.15 13.31 -3.15
C ALA A 107 -8.57 13.51 -1.73
N ALA A 108 -9.05 12.72 -0.75
CA ALA A 108 -8.51 12.75 0.61
C ALA A 108 -7.06 12.24 0.68
N ALA A 109 -6.73 11.17 -0.06
CA ALA A 109 -5.35 10.66 -0.15
C ALA A 109 -4.44 11.65 -0.88
N LEU A 110 -4.93 12.30 -1.93
CA LEU A 110 -4.18 13.34 -2.66
C LEU A 110 -3.86 14.57 -1.78
N SER A 111 -4.75 14.90 -0.84
CA SER A 111 -4.58 16.05 0.04
C SER A 111 -3.68 15.75 1.24
N ASP A 112 -3.39 14.48 1.49
CA ASP A 112 -2.56 14.03 2.60
C ASP A 112 -1.06 14.23 2.33
N ARG A 113 -0.27 14.17 3.41
CA ARG A 113 1.17 14.40 3.45
C ARG A 113 1.83 13.40 4.38
N GLN A 114 3.02 12.94 3.99
CA GLN A 114 3.91 12.30 4.94
C GLN A 114 4.51 13.38 5.84
N ASN A 115 4.04 13.47 7.09
CA ASN A 115 4.44 14.49 8.06
C ASN A 115 4.37 15.92 7.49
N LEU A 116 5.52 16.60 7.38
CA LEU A 116 5.62 17.98 6.86
C LEU A 116 6.08 18.04 5.40
N ALA A 117 6.09 16.91 4.69
CA ALA A 117 6.38 16.85 3.27
C ALA A 117 5.32 17.60 2.42
N PRO A 118 5.61 17.90 1.13
CA PRO A 118 4.59 18.31 0.17
C PRO A 118 3.40 17.34 0.14
N SER A 119 2.21 17.83 -0.23
CA SER A 119 1.06 16.96 -0.41
C SER A 119 1.32 15.96 -1.52
N LEU A 120 0.72 14.78 -1.40
CA LEU A 120 0.85 13.74 -2.42
C LEU A 120 0.44 14.29 -3.80
N LYS A 121 -0.57 15.16 -3.84
CA LYS A 121 -0.99 15.87 -5.05
C LYS A 121 0.13 16.69 -5.68
N THR A 122 0.81 17.56 -4.93
CA THR A 122 1.87 18.42 -5.50
C THR A 122 3.09 17.61 -5.89
N MET A 123 3.46 16.58 -5.12
CA MET A 123 4.53 15.66 -5.50
C MET A 123 4.25 14.94 -6.82
N LEU A 124 3.05 14.35 -6.96
CA LEU A 124 2.68 13.66 -8.20
C LEU A 124 2.56 14.64 -9.37
N THR A 125 2.06 15.85 -9.14
CA THR A 125 1.95 16.89 -10.18
C THR A 125 3.35 17.31 -10.66
N ALA A 126 4.27 17.54 -9.72
CA ALA A 126 5.67 17.81 -10.03
C ALA A 126 6.30 16.67 -10.84
N CYS A 127 6.15 15.43 -10.39
CA CYS A 127 6.71 14.26 -11.09
C CYS A 127 6.13 14.10 -12.50
N ALA A 128 4.82 14.21 -12.65
CA ALA A 128 4.14 14.09 -13.93
C ALA A 128 4.54 15.20 -14.94
N GLY A 129 4.79 16.42 -14.45
CA GLY A 129 5.09 17.59 -15.28
C GLY A 129 6.57 17.88 -15.52
N ALA A 130 7.49 17.15 -14.90
CA ALA A 130 8.92 17.48 -14.90
C ALA A 130 9.75 16.83 -16.02
N ASP A 131 9.13 16.28 -17.08
CA ASP A 131 9.84 15.63 -18.20
C ASP A 131 10.90 14.60 -17.75
N GLY A 132 10.62 13.87 -16.67
CA GLY A 132 11.51 12.85 -16.09
C GLY A 132 12.60 13.37 -15.15
N GLN A 133 12.67 14.68 -14.90
CA GLN A 133 13.62 15.29 -13.95
C GLN A 133 13.25 15.06 -12.49
N VAL A 134 11.96 14.86 -12.20
CA VAL A 134 11.47 14.54 -10.86
C VAL A 134 11.02 13.09 -10.82
N ARG A 135 11.50 12.36 -9.81
CA ARG A 135 11.08 11.00 -9.49
C ARG A 135 10.71 10.90 -8.02
N LEU A 136 9.78 10.00 -7.69
CA LEU A 136 9.25 9.88 -6.34
C LEU A 136 9.61 8.54 -5.70
N CYS A 137 9.71 8.58 -4.37
CA CYS A 137 9.89 7.41 -3.54
C CYS A 137 8.97 7.47 -2.33
N GLY A 138 8.67 6.29 -1.80
CA GLY A 138 7.82 6.13 -0.64
C GLY A 138 7.29 4.71 -0.55
N TYR A 139 6.04 4.58 -0.14
CA TYR A 139 5.46 3.27 0.13
C TYR A 139 3.94 3.25 -0.03
N GLY A 140 3.41 2.07 -0.35
CA GLY A 140 1.99 1.76 -0.25
C GLY A 140 1.71 0.92 1.00
N ILE A 141 0.59 1.21 1.66
CA ILE A 141 0.05 0.41 2.76
C ILE A 141 -1.18 -0.36 2.27
N GLY A 142 -1.12 -1.68 2.41
CA GLY A 142 -2.14 -2.60 1.97
C GLY A 142 -3.44 -2.53 2.77
N PRO A 143 -4.54 -3.10 2.24
CA PRO A 143 -5.86 -3.09 2.91
C PRO A 143 -5.92 -3.95 4.19
N GLN A 144 -4.84 -4.67 4.51
CA GLN A 144 -4.65 -5.37 5.78
C GLN A 144 -4.67 -4.42 6.96
N ARG A 145 -4.27 -3.16 6.75
CA ARG A 145 -4.15 -2.15 7.80
C ARG A 145 -5.27 -1.11 7.74
N GLU A 146 -5.49 -0.46 8.87
CA GLU A 146 -6.53 0.56 9.01
C GLU A 146 -6.15 1.88 8.34
N ASP A 147 -4.84 2.12 8.22
CA ASP A 147 -4.20 3.26 7.60
C ASP A 147 -3.76 2.97 6.15
N GLU A 148 -4.56 2.16 5.43
CA GLU A 148 -4.43 1.89 3.99
C GLU A 148 -4.21 3.19 3.20
N ARG A 149 -3.01 3.34 2.60
CA ARG A 149 -2.55 4.59 1.99
C ARG A 149 -1.52 4.40 0.89
N LEU A 150 -1.29 5.46 0.13
CA LEU A 150 -0.08 5.68 -0.65
C LEU A 150 0.60 6.92 -0.07
N SER A 151 1.88 6.82 0.26
CA SER A 151 2.67 7.94 0.78
C SER A 151 3.92 8.11 -0.09
N ALA A 152 4.20 9.35 -0.47
CA ALA A 152 5.50 9.75 -1.00
C ALA A 152 6.24 10.52 0.09
N GLU A 153 7.45 10.08 0.40
CA GLU A 153 8.29 10.61 1.49
C GLU A 153 9.59 11.24 0.96
N ALA A 154 9.87 11.05 -0.33
CA ALA A 154 11.03 11.66 -0.96
C ALA A 154 10.79 11.98 -2.43
N LEU A 155 11.53 13.00 -2.88
CA LEU A 155 11.67 13.38 -4.27
C LEU A 155 13.15 13.38 -4.66
N TRP A 156 13.39 12.99 -5.92
CA TRP A 156 14.70 13.05 -6.54
C TRP A 156 14.65 13.98 -7.75
N VAL A 157 15.54 14.96 -7.81
CA VAL A 157 15.55 16.04 -8.81
C VAL A 157 16.87 16.03 -9.59
N ALA A 158 16.80 15.80 -10.90
CA ALA A 158 17.96 15.76 -11.80
C ALA A 158 18.26 17.08 -12.53
N ASP A 159 17.55 18.15 -12.21
CA ASP A 159 17.72 19.45 -12.86
C ASP A 159 19.19 19.84 -12.94
N THR A 160 19.65 20.09 -14.17
CA THR A 160 21.07 20.32 -14.45
C THR A 160 21.55 21.64 -13.83
N ASP A 161 20.70 22.65 -13.77
CA ASP A 161 21.04 23.95 -13.18
C ASP A 161 21.12 23.91 -11.64
N LEU A 162 20.59 22.86 -11.00
CA LEU A 162 20.70 22.65 -9.56
C LEU A 162 21.99 21.92 -9.17
N GLN A 163 22.77 21.40 -10.12
CA GLN A 163 23.98 20.64 -9.82
C GLN A 163 25.13 21.51 -9.28
N GLY A 164 25.02 22.84 -9.37
CA GLY A 164 26.00 23.77 -8.82
C GLY A 164 25.85 24.04 -7.32
N TYR A 165 24.77 23.58 -6.68
CA TYR A 165 24.57 23.82 -5.25
C TYR A 165 25.49 22.97 -4.37
N GLU A 166 25.96 23.53 -3.27
CA GLU A 166 26.79 22.86 -2.27
C GLU A 166 25.98 22.64 -0.98
N VAL A 167 25.58 21.39 -0.74
CA VAL A 167 24.92 20.96 0.50
C VAL A 167 25.94 20.18 1.32
N LEU A 168 26.27 20.73 2.48
CA LEU A 168 27.24 20.15 3.41
C LEU A 168 26.51 19.27 4.42
N VAL A 169 27.12 18.15 4.77
CA VAL A 169 26.58 17.16 5.73
C VAL A 169 26.32 17.81 7.10
N GLU A 170 27.18 18.74 7.51
CA GLU A 170 27.08 19.40 8.81
C GLU A 170 26.11 20.59 8.82
N HIS A 171 25.49 20.94 7.68
CA HIS A 171 24.61 22.11 7.52
C HIS A 171 25.19 23.39 8.14
N SER A 172 26.48 23.64 7.88
CA SER A 172 27.17 24.83 8.35
C SER A 172 26.62 26.10 7.68
N ARG A 173 27.11 27.28 8.09
CA ARG A 173 26.66 28.58 7.58
C ARG A 173 26.78 28.73 6.06
N ASP A 174 27.73 28.03 5.44
CA ASP A 174 27.96 28.09 3.99
C ASP A 174 27.12 27.06 3.22
N CYS A 175 26.34 26.23 3.91
CA CYS A 175 25.47 25.22 3.31
C CYS A 175 24.32 25.88 2.53
N GLN A 176 24.12 25.43 1.29
CA GLN A 176 23.09 25.97 0.40
C GLN A 176 21.80 25.14 0.41
N CYS A 177 21.56 24.32 1.43
CA CYS A 177 20.38 23.44 1.51
C CYS A 177 19.06 24.23 1.42
N SER A 178 18.93 25.34 2.13
CA SER A 178 17.73 26.19 2.08
C SER A 178 17.54 26.84 0.71
N ALA A 179 18.61 27.37 0.11
CA ALA A 179 18.53 28.00 -1.21
C ALA A 179 18.20 26.99 -2.32
N LEU A 180 18.77 25.78 -2.23
CA LEU A 180 18.43 24.66 -3.13
C LEU A 180 16.97 24.24 -2.95
N TRP A 181 16.52 24.07 -1.71
CA TRP A 181 15.15 23.71 -1.41
C TRP A 181 14.16 24.76 -1.91
N GLU A 182 14.37 26.04 -1.63
CA GLU A 182 13.52 27.12 -2.12
C GLU A 182 13.41 27.10 -3.63
N ARG A 183 14.54 26.89 -4.33
CA ARG A 183 14.55 26.78 -5.79
C ARG A 183 13.72 25.61 -6.30
N VAL A 184 13.83 24.44 -5.68
CA VAL A 184 13.04 23.24 -6.03
C VAL A 184 11.57 23.43 -5.71
N ARG A 185 11.27 23.90 -4.50
CA ARG A 185 9.91 24.16 -4.02
C ARG A 185 9.17 25.10 -4.96
N ASP A 186 9.79 26.22 -5.31
CA ASP A 186 9.15 27.24 -6.14
C ASP A 186 9.03 26.77 -7.59
N ARG A 187 10.02 26.03 -8.12
CA ARG A 187 9.99 25.47 -9.49
C ARG A 187 8.85 24.46 -9.69
N TYR A 188 8.63 23.60 -8.69
CA TYR A 188 7.69 22.49 -8.78
C TYR A 188 6.39 22.75 -8.01
N GLU A 189 6.18 23.99 -7.55
CA GLU A 189 4.99 24.44 -6.81
C GLU A 189 4.68 23.52 -5.60
N LEU A 190 5.73 23.09 -4.90
CA LEU A 190 5.61 22.18 -3.77
C LEU A 190 5.10 22.93 -2.53
N ASP A 191 4.06 22.39 -1.92
CA ASP A 191 3.34 23.01 -0.81
C ASP A 191 3.83 22.50 0.56
N ALA A 192 5.09 22.11 0.71
CA ALA A 192 5.63 21.50 1.95
C ALA A 192 5.41 22.36 3.21
N GLY A 193 5.24 21.68 4.35
CA GLY A 193 5.17 22.31 5.67
C GLY A 193 6.56 22.72 6.21
N CYS A 194 7.62 22.02 5.81
CA CYS A 194 9.00 22.36 6.14
C CYS A 194 9.99 22.00 5.02
N ILE A 195 11.24 22.45 5.18
CA ILE A 195 12.39 21.97 4.40
C ILE A 195 12.56 20.45 4.62
N PRO A 196 13.03 19.68 3.61
CA PRO A 196 13.40 18.27 3.83
C PRO A 196 14.38 18.11 4.99
N ASP A 197 14.25 17.01 5.72
CA ASP A 197 15.16 16.61 6.79
C ASP A 197 16.54 16.24 6.23
N ASP A 198 16.55 15.57 5.08
CA ASP A 198 17.77 15.21 4.36
C ASP A 198 17.75 15.78 2.93
N ILE A 199 18.86 16.42 2.54
CA ILE A 199 19.13 16.85 1.17
C ILE A 199 20.50 16.34 0.77
N VAL A 200 20.55 15.28 -0.04
CA VAL A 200 21.81 14.60 -0.40
C VAL A 200 21.94 14.39 -1.90
N ARG A 201 23.16 14.53 -2.41
CA ARG A 201 23.44 14.26 -3.82
C ARG A 201 23.59 12.77 -4.03
N THR A 202 22.82 12.21 -4.96
CA THR A 202 22.77 10.76 -5.22
C THR A 202 22.88 10.44 -6.71
N ARG A 203 23.23 9.19 -7.02
CA ARG A 203 23.31 8.65 -8.38
C ARG A 203 22.67 7.26 -8.45
N PRO A 204 21.34 7.15 -8.25
CA PRO A 204 20.69 5.86 -8.12
C PRO A 204 20.63 5.08 -9.44
N GLU A 205 20.69 3.75 -9.38
CA GLU A 205 20.63 2.89 -10.56
C GLU A 205 19.31 3.04 -11.33
N TRP A 206 18.19 3.20 -10.63
CA TRP A 206 16.86 3.41 -11.21
C TRP A 206 16.73 4.75 -11.97
N ALA A 207 17.66 5.68 -11.77
CA ALA A 207 17.75 6.91 -12.57
C ALA A 207 18.71 6.76 -13.77
N GLY A 208 19.06 5.54 -14.17
CA GLY A 208 20.02 5.29 -15.26
C GLY A 208 21.42 5.81 -14.94
N GLY A 209 21.74 5.98 -13.65
CA GLY A 209 22.98 6.59 -13.20
C GLY A 209 23.06 8.10 -13.48
N ALA A 210 21.95 8.81 -13.65
CA ALA A 210 21.94 10.27 -13.58
C ALA A 210 22.23 10.75 -12.15
N VAL A 211 22.82 11.94 -12.02
CA VAL A 211 23.08 12.58 -10.72
C VAL A 211 21.94 13.53 -10.41
N GLY A 212 21.47 13.51 -9.17
CA GLY A 212 20.39 14.37 -8.72
C GLY A 212 20.39 14.59 -7.22
N TRP A 213 19.53 15.48 -6.77
CA TRP A 213 19.29 15.77 -5.36
C TRP A 213 18.17 14.89 -4.85
N TRP A 214 18.47 14.07 -3.86
CA TRP A 214 17.50 13.37 -3.04
C TRP A 214 17.06 14.28 -1.90
N MET A 215 15.76 14.45 -1.73
CA MET A 215 15.16 15.26 -0.68
C MET A 215 14.12 14.40 0.03
N TRP A 216 14.28 14.21 1.34
CA TRP A 216 13.47 13.28 2.15
C TRP A 216 12.95 13.94 3.42
N TRP A 217 11.77 13.49 3.85
CA TRP A 217 11.10 13.93 5.07
C TRP A 217 10.84 12.72 5.98
N ASP A 218 11.13 12.86 7.28
CA ASP A 218 10.83 11.85 8.31
C ASP A 218 9.38 11.91 8.77
#